data_AF-A0A9D6LM12-F1
#
_entry.id   AF-A0A9D6LM12-F1
#
_cell.length_a   1.000
_cell.length_b   1.000
_cell.length_c   1.000
_cell.angle_alpha   90.00
_cell.angle_beta   90.00
_cell.angle_gamma   90.00
#
_symmetry.space_group_name_H-M   'P 1'
#
loop_
_entity.id
_entity.type
_entity.pdbx_description
1 polymer ?
#
loop_
_entity_poly.entity_id
_entity_poly.type
_entity_poly.pdbx_seq_one_letter_code
_entity_poly.pdbx_strand_id
1 'polypeptide(L)'
;MFRTKLTLASIVLALAAMSSVYAADPGRSINPDIRADKKDLAGDRRDIREDKRDIRQDVRERNEDRRDLREEKREGDKAGVAQERRELKRDNAEIARDKRDLKRDKRDAHHDRRDLHHDRKKAHRAKEA
;
A
#
# COMPACT_ATOMS: atom_id res chain seq x y z
N MET A 1 22.83 6.22 -26.97
CA MET A 1 21.57 6.99 -26.85
C MET A 1 20.99 6.64 -25.50
N PHE A 2 21.13 7.51 -24.50
CA PHE A 2 20.55 7.29 -23.18
C PHE A 2 19.03 7.27 -23.32
N ARG A 3 18.44 6.08 -23.24
CA ARG A 3 16.99 5.93 -23.27
C ARG A 3 16.51 6.35 -21.89
N THR A 4 16.10 7.61 -21.77
CA THR A 4 15.39 8.10 -20.58
C THR A 4 14.07 7.34 -20.48
N LYS A 5 14.10 6.16 -19.89
CA LYS A 5 12.91 5.36 -19.58
C LYS A 5 12.29 5.91 -18.31
N LEU A 6 10.97 5.94 -18.31
CA LEU A 6 10.15 6.64 -17.32
C LEU A 6 10.63 6.31 -15.91
N THR A 7 11.01 7.35 -15.17
CA THR A 7 11.11 7.29 -13.72
C THR A 7 9.83 6.67 -13.19
N LEU A 8 9.96 5.64 -12.34
CA LEU A 8 8.90 5.06 -11.53
C LEU A 8 8.22 6.17 -10.71
N ALA A 9 7.31 6.90 -11.36
CA ALA A 9 6.44 7.85 -10.70
C ALA A 9 5.28 7.04 -10.16
N SER A 10 5.55 6.19 -9.17
CA SER A 10 4.48 5.63 -8.37
C SER A 10 3.82 6.83 -7.67
N ILE A 11 2.59 7.11 -8.11
CA ILE A 11 1.71 8.04 -7.44
C ILE A 11 1.55 7.44 -6.04
N VAL A 12 2.26 7.99 -5.07
CA VAL A 12 2.02 7.72 -3.66
C VAL A 12 0.62 8.23 -3.40
N LEU A 13 -0.37 7.36 -3.57
CA LEU A 13 -1.70 7.57 -3.06
C LEU A 13 -1.55 7.44 -1.55
N ALA A 14 -1.22 8.56 -0.92
CA ALA A 14 -1.26 8.69 0.51
C ALA A 14 -2.67 8.28 0.94
N LEU A 15 -2.80 7.05 1.43
CA LEU A 15 -3.92 6.66 2.25
C LEU A 15 -3.86 7.56 3.47
N ALA A 16 -4.55 8.69 3.35
CA ALA A 16 -4.99 9.50 4.45
C ALA A 16 -6.01 8.65 5.22
N ALA A 17 -5.51 7.63 5.93
CA ALA A 17 -6.18 7.08 7.08
C ALA A 17 -6.19 8.22 8.10
N MET A 18 -7.16 9.13 7.94
CA MET A 18 -7.69 9.87 9.06
C MET A 18 -8.16 8.82 10.05
N SER A 19 -7.26 8.42 10.95
CA SER A 19 -7.59 7.78 12.19
C SER A 19 -8.47 8.77 12.94
N SER A 20 -9.76 8.76 12.62
CA SER A 20 -10.77 9.36 13.45
C SER A 20 -10.70 8.55 14.74
N VAL A 21 -9.96 9.10 15.70
CA VAL A 21 -10.05 8.71 17.10
C VAL A 21 -11.49 9.02 17.49
N TYR A 22 -12.40 8.08 17.24
CA TYR A 22 -13.71 8.11 17.84
C TYR A 22 -13.50 7.73 19.31
N ALA A 23 -13.35 8.77 20.12
CA ALA A 23 -13.61 8.68 21.54
C ALA A 23 -14.97 7.99 21.71
N ALA A 24 -14.96 6.86 22.42
CA ALA A 24 -16.14 6.06 22.68
C ALA A 24 -17.19 6.89 23.42
N ASP A 25 -18.19 7.40 22.69
CA ASP A 25 -19.41 7.98 23.23
C ASP A 25 -20.39 6.81 23.53
N PRO A 26 -20.71 6.54 24.81
CA PRO A 26 -21.56 5.41 25.20
C PRO A 26 -23.03 5.54 24.77
N GLY A 27 -23.44 6.62 24.09
CA GLY A 27 -24.83 6.88 23.68
C GLY A 27 -25.18 6.64 22.21
N ARG A 28 -24.23 6.29 21.32
CA ARG A 28 -24.48 6.21 19.87
C ARG A 28 -24.99 4.84 19.43
N SER A 29 -25.98 4.81 18.55
CA SER A 29 -26.59 3.57 18.04
C SER A 29 -25.56 2.67 17.33
N ILE A 30 -25.38 1.45 17.83
CA ILE A 30 -24.35 0.48 17.36
C ILE A 30 -24.54 0.04 15.88
N ASN A 31 -25.76 0.14 15.35
CA ASN A 31 -26.10 -0.37 14.01
C ASN A 31 -25.55 0.47 12.83
N PRO A 32 -25.66 1.82 12.81
CA PRO A 32 -25.04 2.64 11.76
C PRO A 32 -23.51 2.59 11.75
N ASP A 33 -22.85 2.50 12.91
CA ASP A 33 -21.38 2.43 13.00
C ASP A 33 -20.84 1.14 12.35
N ILE A 34 -21.45 -0.02 12.64
CA ILE A 34 -21.11 -1.30 11.98
C ILE A 34 -21.23 -1.24 10.44
N ARG A 35 -22.13 -0.39 9.91
CA ARG A 35 -22.29 -0.23 8.45
C ARG A 35 -21.19 0.64 7.86
N ALA A 36 -20.79 1.70 8.57
CA ALA A 36 -19.67 2.55 8.19
C ALA A 36 -18.35 1.76 8.19
N ASP A 37 -18.04 1.05 9.27
CA ASP A 37 -16.82 0.24 9.41
C ASP A 37 -16.68 -0.81 8.30
N LYS A 38 -17.80 -1.42 7.88
CA LYS A 38 -17.82 -2.36 6.75
C LYS A 38 -17.47 -1.71 5.43
N LYS A 39 -17.92 -0.47 5.21
CA LYS A 39 -17.65 0.29 4.00
C LYS A 39 -16.18 0.71 3.98
N ASP A 40 -15.66 1.15 5.11
CA ASP A 40 -14.25 1.56 5.24
C ASP A 40 -13.33 0.36 5.01
N LEU A 41 -13.62 -0.79 5.66
CA LEU A 41 -12.87 -2.04 5.42
C LEU A 41 -12.96 -2.53 3.96
N ALA A 42 -14.04 -2.21 3.24
CA ALA A 42 -14.14 -2.51 1.82
C ALA A 42 -13.27 -1.58 0.97
N GLY A 43 -13.15 -0.30 1.38
CA GLY A 43 -12.18 0.67 0.88
C GLY A 43 -10.76 0.18 1.06
N ASP A 44 -10.34 -0.09 2.29
CA ASP A 44 -8.97 -0.54 2.59
C ASP A 44 -8.56 -1.77 1.78
N ARG A 45 -9.50 -2.71 1.58
CA ARG A 45 -9.26 -3.92 0.76
C ARG A 45 -9.03 -3.61 -0.70
N ARG A 46 -9.70 -2.59 -1.24
CA ARG A 46 -9.52 -2.12 -2.60
C ARG A 46 -8.14 -1.48 -2.72
N ASP A 47 -7.79 -0.59 -1.80
CA ASP A 47 -6.54 0.17 -1.85
C ASP A 47 -5.33 -0.78 -1.69
N ILE A 48 -5.37 -1.70 -0.71
CA ILE A 48 -4.38 -2.80 -0.56
C ILE A 48 -4.23 -3.64 -1.84
N ARG A 49 -5.29 -3.79 -2.65
CA ARG A 49 -5.21 -4.54 -3.91
C ARG A 49 -4.53 -3.70 -5.00
N GLU A 50 -4.80 -2.41 -5.04
CA GLU A 50 -4.19 -1.44 -5.96
C GLU A 50 -2.69 -1.31 -5.67
N ASP A 51 -2.30 -1.06 -4.41
CA ASP A 51 -0.89 -1.00 -4.00
C ASP A 51 -0.11 -2.26 -4.36
N LYS A 52 -0.73 -3.43 -4.19
CA LYS A 52 -0.12 -4.71 -4.60
C LYS A 52 0.09 -4.81 -6.09
N ARG A 53 -0.81 -4.26 -6.90
CA ARG A 53 -0.69 -4.26 -8.35
C ARG A 53 0.44 -3.32 -8.78
N ASP A 54 0.51 -2.14 -8.16
CA ASP A 54 1.49 -1.12 -8.52
C ASP A 54 2.90 -1.57 -8.11
N ILE A 55 3.09 -2.07 -6.89
CA ILE A 55 4.36 -2.69 -6.45
C ILE A 55 4.80 -3.82 -7.39
N ARG A 56 3.87 -4.60 -7.96
CA ARG A 56 4.22 -5.66 -8.92
C ARG A 56 4.71 -5.08 -10.25
N GLN A 57 4.08 -3.99 -10.70
CA GLN A 57 4.48 -3.27 -11.90
C GLN A 57 5.88 -2.68 -11.70
N ASP A 58 6.12 -1.96 -10.60
CA ASP A 58 7.43 -1.37 -10.29
C ASP A 58 8.53 -2.42 -10.20
N VAL A 59 8.24 -3.56 -9.57
CA VAL A 59 9.19 -4.69 -9.52
C VAL A 59 9.50 -5.23 -10.91
N ARG A 60 8.54 -5.24 -11.83
CA ARG A 60 8.74 -5.69 -13.21
C ARG A 60 9.62 -4.70 -13.97
N GLU A 61 9.31 -3.42 -13.92
CA GLU A 61 10.05 -2.34 -14.59
C GLU A 61 11.51 -2.32 -14.09
N ARG A 62 11.72 -2.32 -12.77
CA ARG A 62 13.06 -2.44 -12.16
C ARG A 62 13.83 -3.68 -12.63
N ASN A 63 13.15 -4.79 -12.87
CA ASN A 63 13.79 -6.00 -13.39
C ASN A 63 14.17 -5.88 -14.86
N GLU A 64 13.41 -5.13 -15.66
CA GLU A 64 13.73 -4.78 -17.05
C GLU A 64 14.95 -3.85 -17.08
N ASP A 65 14.98 -2.79 -16.27
CA ASP A 65 16.14 -1.87 -16.16
C ASP A 65 17.41 -2.60 -15.73
N ARG A 66 17.27 -3.59 -14.83
CA ARG A 66 18.41 -4.43 -14.42
C ARG A 66 18.93 -5.32 -15.56
N ARG A 67 18.10 -5.72 -16.53
CA ARG A 67 18.53 -6.46 -17.71
C ARG A 67 19.26 -5.52 -18.67
N ASP A 68 18.68 -4.36 -18.94
CA ASP A 68 19.27 -3.33 -19.80
C ASP A 68 20.65 -2.91 -19.27
N LEU A 69 20.76 -2.62 -17.97
CA LEU A 69 22.04 -2.32 -17.31
C LEU A 69 23.08 -3.44 -17.45
N ARG A 70 22.66 -4.70 -17.55
CA ARG A 70 23.60 -5.83 -17.78
C ARG A 70 24.09 -5.87 -19.22
N GLU A 71 23.26 -5.45 -20.18
CA GLU A 71 23.63 -5.34 -21.59
C GLU A 71 24.55 -4.14 -21.80
N GLU A 72 24.22 -2.96 -21.27
CA GLU A 72 25.08 -1.77 -21.35
C GLU A 72 26.46 -1.99 -20.73
N LYS A 73 26.53 -2.74 -19.62
CA LYS A 73 27.81 -3.15 -19.01
C LYS A 73 28.67 -4.01 -19.93
N ARG A 74 28.06 -4.82 -20.79
CA ARG A 74 28.80 -5.65 -21.77
C ARG A 74 29.30 -4.80 -22.92
N GLU A 75 28.55 -3.78 -23.31
CA GLU A 75 28.90 -2.82 -24.38
C GLU A 75 29.96 -1.80 -23.95
N GLY A 76 30.17 -1.60 -22.64
CA GLY A 76 31.30 -0.86 -22.09
C GLY A 76 31.02 0.61 -21.76
N ASP A 77 29.76 1.05 -21.76
CA ASP A 77 29.37 2.39 -21.31
C ASP A 77 29.44 2.51 -19.78
N LYS A 78 30.58 2.95 -19.26
CA LYS A 78 30.80 3.09 -17.81
C LYS A 78 30.00 4.25 -17.19
N ALA A 79 29.69 5.30 -17.95
CA ALA A 79 29.02 6.48 -17.45
C ALA A 79 27.51 6.24 -17.29
N GLY A 80 26.86 5.65 -18.32
CA GLY A 80 25.46 5.24 -18.27
C GLY A 80 25.19 4.26 -17.14
N VAL A 81 26.04 3.25 -17.03
CA VAL A 81 25.98 2.23 -15.97
C VAL A 81 26.02 2.81 -14.56
N ALA A 82 26.76 3.90 -14.34
CA ALA A 82 26.83 4.53 -13.02
C ALA A 82 25.53 5.27 -12.67
N GLN A 83 24.89 5.90 -13.66
CA GLN A 83 23.61 6.58 -13.50
C GLN A 83 22.46 5.58 -13.27
N GLU A 84 22.32 4.57 -14.13
CA GLU A 84 21.28 3.53 -13.98
C GLU A 84 21.40 2.77 -12.66
N ARG A 85 22.63 2.53 -12.15
CA ARG A 85 22.81 1.96 -10.81
C ARG A 85 22.23 2.83 -9.69
N ARG A 86 22.28 4.16 -9.85
CA ARG A 86 21.70 5.10 -8.86
C ARG A 86 20.19 5.11 -8.97
N GLU A 87 19.64 5.06 -10.18
CA GLU A 87 18.20 4.95 -10.45
C GLU A 87 17.65 3.65 -9.86
N LEU A 88 18.22 2.49 -10.21
CA LEU A 88 17.85 1.19 -9.60
C LEU A 88 17.90 1.20 -8.07
N LYS A 89 18.85 1.93 -7.47
CA LYS A 89 18.92 2.05 -6.01
C LYS A 89 17.74 2.85 -5.45
N ARG A 90 17.29 3.90 -6.13
CA ARG A 90 16.10 4.68 -5.77
C ARG A 90 14.84 3.83 -5.92
N ASP A 91 14.67 3.15 -7.05
CA ASP A 91 13.54 2.26 -7.31
C ASP A 91 13.41 1.18 -6.24
N ASN A 92 14.52 0.54 -5.87
CA ASN A 92 14.53 -0.46 -4.80
C ASN A 92 14.15 0.14 -3.44
N ALA A 93 14.51 1.40 -3.17
CA ALA A 93 14.18 2.08 -1.93
C ALA A 93 12.69 2.48 -1.87
N GLU A 94 12.13 2.91 -2.99
CA GLU A 94 10.70 3.24 -3.16
C GLU A 94 9.84 1.98 -3.01
N ILE A 95 10.12 0.92 -3.77
CA ILE A 95 9.46 -0.39 -3.62
C ILE A 95 9.52 -0.90 -2.17
N ALA A 96 10.63 -0.64 -1.46
CA ALA A 96 10.77 -1.03 -0.06
C ALA A 96 9.93 -0.17 0.90
N ARG A 97 9.70 1.11 0.60
CA ARG A 97 8.74 1.97 1.32
C ARG A 97 7.32 1.49 1.08
N ASP A 98 6.91 1.30 -0.17
CA ASP A 98 5.54 0.88 -0.51
C ASP A 98 5.19 -0.48 0.12
N LYS A 99 6.16 -1.40 0.16
CA LYS A 99 5.98 -2.69 0.88
C LYS A 99 5.79 -2.54 2.38
N ARG A 100 6.42 -1.54 3.01
CA ARG A 100 6.24 -1.26 4.45
C ARG A 100 4.88 -0.63 4.69
N ASP A 101 4.45 0.29 3.84
CA ASP A 101 3.16 0.97 3.95
C ASP A 101 2.03 -0.05 3.75
N LEU A 102 2.09 -0.85 2.67
CA LEU A 102 1.18 -1.98 2.45
C LEU A 102 1.12 -2.97 3.63
N LYS A 103 2.23 -3.16 4.35
CA LYS A 103 2.26 -4.03 5.54
C LYS A 103 1.53 -3.38 6.72
N ARG A 104 1.63 -2.06 6.87
CA ARG A 104 0.89 -1.28 7.86
C ARG A 104 -0.60 -1.29 7.55
N ASP A 105 -1.01 -1.00 6.32
CA ASP A 105 -2.43 -0.96 5.94
C ASP A 105 -3.12 -2.32 6.15
N LYS A 106 -2.40 -3.41 5.86
CA LYS A 106 -2.90 -4.77 6.18
C LYS A 106 -3.07 -5.03 7.66
N ARG A 107 -2.25 -4.43 8.52
CA ARG A 107 -2.38 -4.56 9.98
C ARG A 107 -3.58 -3.77 10.46
N ASP A 108 -3.71 -2.53 10.00
CA ASP A 108 -4.79 -1.62 10.38
C ASP A 108 -6.14 -2.24 9.96
N ALA A 109 -6.29 -2.66 8.69
CA ALA A 109 -7.48 -3.37 8.22
C ALA A 109 -7.76 -4.70 8.95
N HIS A 110 -6.73 -5.35 9.52
CA HIS A 110 -6.92 -6.53 10.36
C HIS A 110 -7.46 -6.17 11.75
N HIS A 111 -6.97 -5.07 12.34
CA HIS A 111 -7.49 -4.53 13.59
C HIS A 111 -8.95 -4.09 13.44
N ASP A 112 -9.28 -3.30 12.42
CA ASP A 112 -10.65 -2.83 12.17
C ASP A 112 -11.63 -3.99 11.98
N ARG A 113 -11.19 -5.04 11.27
CA ARG A 113 -11.98 -6.27 11.12
C ARG A 113 -12.26 -6.96 12.46
N ARG A 114 -11.29 -6.95 13.39
CA ARG A 114 -11.45 -7.55 14.72
C ARG A 114 -12.41 -6.73 15.57
N ASP A 115 -12.30 -5.41 15.53
CA ASP A 115 -13.15 -4.51 16.32
C ASP A 115 -14.60 -4.59 15.83
N LEU A 116 -14.81 -4.58 14.51
CA LEU A 116 -16.10 -4.84 13.89
C LEU A 116 -16.71 -6.19 14.33
N HIS A 117 -15.88 -7.23 14.50
CA HIS A 117 -16.37 -8.52 15.00
C HIS A 117 -16.82 -8.42 16.47
N HIS A 118 -16.07 -7.71 17.31
CA HIS A 118 -16.43 -7.48 18.70
C HIS A 118 -17.72 -6.66 18.82
N ASP A 119 -17.90 -5.61 18.03
CA ASP A 119 -19.08 -4.75 18.10
C ASP A 119 -20.33 -5.46 17.59
N ARG A 120 -20.20 -6.28 16.55
CA ARG A 120 -21.28 -7.18 16.12
C ARG A 120 -21.69 -8.16 17.23
N LYS A 121 -20.73 -8.69 18.00
CA LYS A 121 -21.02 -9.58 19.13
C LYS A 121 -21.71 -8.84 20.28
N LYS A 122 -21.28 -7.61 20.60
CA LYS A 122 -21.96 -6.76 21.60
C LYS A 122 -23.38 -6.42 21.17
N ALA A 123 -23.56 -6.01 19.90
CA ALA A 123 -24.86 -5.71 19.32
C ALA A 123 -25.82 -6.91 19.38
N HIS A 124 -25.31 -8.12 19.14
CA HIS A 124 -26.09 -9.35 19.26
C HIS A 124 -26.57 -9.58 20.70
N ARG A 125 -25.64 -9.53 21.67
CA ARG A 125 -25.96 -9.71 23.08
C ARG A 125 -26.96 -8.68 23.60
N ALA A 126 -26.83 -7.42 23.17
CA ALA A 126 -27.76 -6.35 23.55
C ALA A 126 -29.18 -6.53 22.97
N LYS A 127 -29.36 -7.35 21.92
CA LYS A 127 -30.69 -7.70 21.38
C LYS A 127 -31.32 -8.90 22.08
N GLU A 128 -30.52 -9.70 22.78
CA GLU A 128 -30.96 -10.90 23.51
C GLU A 128 -31.28 -10.64 24.99
N ALA A 129 -30.93 -9.46 25.50
CA ALA A 129 -31.23 -8.99 26.85
C ALA A 129 -32.47 -8.08 26.84
#